data_AF-A0A8C7KKP9-F1
#
_entry.id   AF-A0A8C7KKP9-F1
#
_cell.length_a   1.000
_cell.length_b   1.000
_cell.length_c   1.000
_cell.angle_alpha   90.00
_cell.angle_beta   90.00
_cell.angle_gamma   90.00
#
_symmetry.space_group_name_H-M   'P 1'
#
loop_
_entity.id
_entity.type
_entity.pdbx_description
1 polymer ?
#
loop_
_entity_poly.entity_id
_entity_poly.type
_entity_poly.pdbx_seq_one_letter_code
_entity_poly.pdbx_strand_id
1 'polypeptide(L)'
;LSVSFQVNVVFLHCDLHKGNIDKIDGTSPVKTQYYRLPLPMEGAPLEEDFDAFVTVLRESPNLSLRRDVSRPLPALLFSCQVGVGRTNLAMILGTLVLNHLKTTQEPPQVEEAEAKPLFQVIQTLINRLPEGQQVMEEVDQAIALCSEMHNIKEAMYENKKKLEAIGDDFQIQGSTTKDYFLHRAIQSLERYFYLIVFNAYLHEQYSLAFASNFSQWLCAHPWVYRLLACMDLSELSAPPDLVTKGARVLVAHEYLSPDILSTVKEMKVANFRRVPKMPVYGMSQPTSEATGAVLTHLTDEKRKYSHVLWVNLQEELVLEGNGQIFTPREPSCMGQHIPVPATDPTQIEKLETALGEEVQRAQKWLEVTLEQEKQMKMFKSCLTVQEVFKQYQRTHPGLFYKRIPLADCCAPKEEDFDQLLEAMKSTLAEDSHSAFVFNCSNGKGRTTTAMVIAALTVWHFNGFPEFGDDEIVSVPDAKYTKGEFKVVMQLVRLLPDGHQMKREVDMALDSVSETMTPMHYHLREIIICTYRQRQDYLATVLLLAHRWQ
;
A
#
# COMPACT_ATOMS: atom_id res chain seq x y z
N LEU A 1 22.92 -6.82 -27.30
CA LEU A 1 24.25 -7.01 -26.66
C LEU A 1 24.32 -6.09 -25.44
N SER A 2 23.66 -6.45 -24.34
CA SER A 2 23.76 -5.70 -23.08
C SER A 2 24.97 -6.22 -22.30
N VAL A 3 25.92 -5.33 -22.05
CA VAL A 3 27.04 -5.62 -21.18
C VAL A 3 26.55 -5.39 -19.75
N SER A 4 26.29 -6.47 -19.02
CA SER A 4 26.01 -6.45 -17.58
C SER A 4 27.28 -5.96 -16.85
N PHE A 5 27.25 -4.73 -16.35
CA PHE A 5 28.33 -4.17 -15.53
C PHE A 5 28.10 -4.55 -14.07
N GLN A 6 28.95 -5.41 -13.50
CA GLN A 6 28.78 -6.06 -12.19
C GLN A 6 29.74 -5.49 -11.12
N VAL A 7 29.46 -5.73 -9.84
CA VAL A 7 30.33 -5.40 -8.69
C VAL A 7 31.26 -6.57 -8.42
N ASN A 8 32.54 -6.26 -8.18
CA ASN A 8 33.54 -7.24 -7.78
C ASN A 8 33.70 -7.18 -6.26
N VAL A 9 33.55 -8.33 -5.60
CA VAL A 9 33.85 -8.51 -4.17
C VAL A 9 35.11 -9.34 -4.06
N VAL A 10 36.13 -8.79 -3.41
CA VAL A 10 37.37 -9.52 -3.11
C VAL A 10 37.45 -9.68 -1.59
N PHE A 11 37.46 -10.92 -1.11
CA PHE A 11 37.77 -11.22 0.28
C PHE A 11 39.28 -11.38 0.38
N LEU A 12 39.90 -10.54 1.20
CA LEU A 12 41.32 -10.60 1.52
C LEU A 12 41.45 -11.22 2.91
N HIS A 13 41.95 -12.46 2.99
CA HIS A 13 42.46 -13.00 4.25
C HIS A 13 43.90 -12.51 4.47
N CYS A 14 44.04 -11.46 5.27
CA CYS A 14 45.33 -11.11 5.83
C CYS A 14 45.50 -11.81 7.19
N ASP A 15 46.32 -12.87 7.22
CA ASP A 15 46.95 -13.33 8.47
C ASP A 15 48.00 -12.28 8.88
N LEU A 16 47.55 -11.18 9.48
CA LEU A 16 48.43 -10.17 10.06
C LEU A 16 48.93 -10.68 11.42
N HIS A 17 49.91 -11.58 11.38
CA HIS A 17 50.80 -11.74 12.52
C HIS A 17 51.53 -10.41 12.77
N LYS A 18 51.43 -9.91 14.00
CA LYS A 18 52.17 -8.73 14.50
C LYS A 18 53.62 -8.75 14.02
N GLY A 19 53.99 -7.84 13.14
CA GLY A 19 55.36 -7.63 12.68
C GLY A 19 55.45 -6.37 11.84
N ASN A 20 56.38 -5.48 12.21
CA ASN A 20 56.64 -4.17 11.63
C ASN A 20 56.41 -4.07 10.11
N ILE A 21 55.74 -2.97 9.73
CA ILE A 21 55.68 -2.43 8.38
C ILE A 21 57.08 -1.91 8.05
N ASP A 22 58.00 -2.78 7.66
CA ASP A 22 59.29 -2.44 7.02
C ASP A 22 59.96 -3.74 6.58
N LYS A 23 59.44 -4.34 5.50
CA LYS A 23 60.13 -5.20 4.51
C LYS A 23 59.09 -5.94 3.68
N ILE A 24 58.82 -5.43 2.48
CA ILE A 24 58.18 -6.19 1.41
C ILE A 24 59.29 -7.02 0.77
N ASP A 25 59.50 -8.24 1.28
CA ASP A 25 60.18 -9.28 0.53
C ASP A 25 59.79 -10.66 1.08
N GLY A 26 59.21 -11.51 0.22
CA GLY A 26 58.82 -12.89 0.57
C GLY A 26 57.35 -13.06 0.96
N THR A 27 56.48 -13.05 -0.04
CA THR A 27 55.03 -13.30 0.07
C THR A 27 54.72 -14.68 0.67
N SER A 28 54.26 -14.70 1.91
CA SER A 28 53.26 -15.71 2.30
C SER A 28 52.01 -15.44 1.44
N PRO A 29 51.44 -16.43 0.74
CA PRO A 29 50.32 -16.16 -0.17
C PRO A 29 49.12 -15.69 0.65
N VAL A 30 48.74 -14.41 0.49
CA VAL A 30 47.47 -13.88 0.98
C VAL A 30 46.37 -14.72 0.31
N LYS A 31 45.64 -15.50 1.09
CA LYS A 31 44.56 -16.33 0.56
C LYS A 31 43.42 -15.42 0.14
N THR A 32 43.31 -15.16 -1.16
CA THR A 32 42.25 -14.33 -1.74
C THR A 32 41.10 -15.20 -2.24
N GLN A 33 39.88 -14.81 -1.93
CA GLN A 33 38.67 -15.36 -2.54
C GLN A 33 37.97 -14.25 -3.31
N TYR A 34 37.60 -14.55 -4.55
CA TYR A 34 36.97 -13.59 -5.44
C TYR A 34 35.53 -14.00 -5.74
N TYR A 35 34.62 -13.06 -5.59
CA TYR A 35 33.20 -13.23 -5.88
C TYR A 35 32.71 -12.06 -6.72
N ARG A 36 31.70 -12.32 -7.56
CA ARG A 36 31.10 -11.31 -8.43
C ARG A 36 29.62 -11.22 -8.11
N LEU A 37 29.16 -10.04 -7.71
CA LEU A 37 27.76 -9.77 -7.35
C LEU A 37 27.14 -8.83 -8.38
N PRO A 38 26.00 -9.17 -8.99
CA PRO A 38 25.39 -8.36 -10.04
C PRO A 38 24.54 -7.19 -9.52
N LEU A 39 24.99 -6.48 -8.47
CA LEU A 39 24.22 -5.36 -7.88
C LEU A 39 23.88 -4.28 -8.93
N PRO A 40 22.63 -3.77 -8.93
CA PRO A 40 22.15 -2.84 -9.94
C PRO A 40 22.77 -1.45 -9.77
N MET A 41 22.85 -0.71 -10.88
CA MET A 41 23.35 0.67 -10.87
C MET A 41 22.37 1.64 -10.21
N GLU A 42 21.08 1.44 -10.48
CA GLU A 42 19.95 2.24 -10.00
C GLU A 42 18.95 1.36 -9.27
N GLY A 43 18.23 1.91 -8.29
CA GLY A 43 17.28 1.16 -7.46
C GLY A 43 17.94 0.21 -6.45
N ALA A 44 17.12 -0.53 -5.72
CA ALA A 44 17.57 -1.55 -4.77
C ALA A 44 18.00 -2.86 -5.46
N PRO A 45 18.87 -3.68 -4.84
CA PRO A 45 19.19 -5.01 -5.33
C PRO A 45 17.97 -5.90 -5.41
N LEU A 46 17.97 -6.83 -6.37
CA LEU A 46 16.94 -7.85 -6.45
C LEU A 46 17.16 -8.89 -5.35
N GLU A 47 16.11 -9.66 -5.02
CA GLU A 47 16.22 -10.73 -4.02
C GLU A 47 17.31 -11.75 -4.36
N GLU A 48 17.50 -12.04 -5.66
CA GLU A 48 18.57 -12.90 -6.16
C GLU A 48 19.98 -12.36 -5.89
N ASP A 49 20.14 -11.03 -5.83
CA ASP A 49 21.41 -10.39 -5.48
C ASP A 49 21.75 -10.61 -4.00
N PHE A 50 20.74 -10.50 -3.14
CA PHE A 50 20.89 -10.79 -1.70
C PHE A 50 21.17 -12.28 -1.48
N ASP A 51 20.51 -13.18 -2.21
CA ASP A 51 20.78 -14.62 -2.15
C ASP A 51 22.21 -14.95 -2.60
N ALA A 52 22.68 -14.31 -3.66
CA ALA A 52 24.06 -14.44 -4.10
C ALA A 52 25.03 -13.96 -3.00
N PHE A 53 24.77 -12.82 -2.37
CA PHE A 53 25.57 -12.33 -1.25
C PHE A 53 25.55 -13.29 -0.05
N VAL A 54 24.39 -13.80 0.34
CA VAL A 54 24.24 -14.80 1.42
C VAL A 54 25.01 -16.08 1.10
N THR A 55 25.01 -16.52 -0.16
CA THR A 55 25.78 -17.70 -0.60
C THR A 55 27.27 -17.48 -0.37
N VAL A 56 27.79 -16.29 -0.70
CA VAL A 56 29.18 -15.91 -0.41
C VAL A 56 29.49 -15.96 1.09
N LEU A 57 28.57 -15.52 1.95
CA LEU A 57 28.74 -15.60 3.40
C LEU A 57 28.78 -17.05 3.90
N ARG A 58 27.92 -17.93 3.38
CA ARG A 58 27.88 -19.36 3.74
C ARG A 58 29.17 -20.09 3.34
N GLU A 59 29.75 -19.73 2.20
CA GLU A 59 31.01 -20.31 1.71
C GLU A 59 32.25 -19.78 2.45
N SER A 60 32.09 -18.77 3.29
CA SER A 60 33.16 -18.09 4.02
C SER A 60 33.18 -18.52 5.50
N PRO A 61 33.93 -19.57 5.89
CA PRO A 61 33.89 -20.11 7.26
C PRO A 61 34.32 -19.11 8.33
N ASN A 62 35.15 -18.13 7.99
CA ASN A 62 35.60 -17.08 8.91
C ASN A 62 34.56 -15.96 9.13
N LEU A 63 33.45 -15.99 8.39
CA LEU A 63 32.26 -15.15 8.57
C LEU A 63 31.10 -15.96 9.17
N SER A 64 31.36 -17.14 9.72
CA SER A 64 30.39 -17.90 10.50
C SER A 64 30.45 -17.52 11.97
N LEU A 65 29.32 -17.58 12.69
CA LEU A 65 29.31 -17.48 14.16
C LEU A 65 30.14 -18.58 14.84
N ARG A 66 30.33 -19.73 14.18
CA ARG A 66 31.15 -20.84 14.69
C ARG A 66 32.63 -20.72 14.33
N ARG A 67 33.09 -19.52 13.93
CA ARG A 67 34.48 -19.28 13.55
C ARG A 67 35.43 -19.48 14.73
N ASP A 68 36.68 -19.74 14.39
CA ASP A 68 37.78 -19.67 15.34
C ASP A 68 38.05 -18.21 15.72
N VAL A 69 37.66 -17.82 16.94
CA VAL A 69 37.78 -16.45 17.47
C VAL A 69 39.25 -16.01 17.56
N SER A 70 40.20 -16.94 17.58
CA SER A 70 41.63 -16.61 17.56
C SER A 70 42.10 -16.03 16.22
N ARG A 71 41.33 -16.22 15.15
CA ARG A 71 41.64 -15.70 13.81
C ARG A 71 41.01 -14.32 13.58
N PRO A 72 41.75 -13.39 12.94
CA PRO A 72 41.20 -12.09 12.59
C PRO A 72 40.02 -12.24 11.63
N LEU A 73 39.07 -11.30 11.69
CA LEU A 73 38.01 -11.18 10.69
C LEU A 73 38.63 -10.93 9.31
N PRO A 74 38.09 -11.49 8.23
CA PRO A 74 38.57 -11.20 6.88
C PRO A 74 38.33 -9.74 6.53
N ALA A 75 39.21 -9.17 5.70
CA ALA A 75 38.97 -7.86 5.10
C ALA A 75 38.03 -8.02 3.89
N LEU A 76 36.96 -7.24 3.87
CA LEU A 76 35.98 -7.20 2.78
C LEU A 76 36.30 -6.02 1.86
N LEU A 77 36.70 -6.30 0.62
CA LEU A 77 36.97 -5.27 -0.38
C LEU A 77 35.89 -5.27 -1.45
N PHE A 78 35.26 -4.11 -1.63
CA PHE A 78 34.17 -3.91 -2.59
C PHE A 78 34.61 -2.91 -3.67
N SER A 79 34.34 -3.23 -4.94
CA SER A 79 34.67 -2.32 -6.05
C SER A 79 33.61 -2.34 -7.15
N CYS A 80 33.33 -1.16 -7.71
CA CYS A 80 32.47 -0.96 -8.87
C CYS A 80 33.10 0.08 -9.80
N GLN A 81 32.44 0.40 -10.92
CA GLN A 81 32.96 1.31 -11.95
C GLN A 81 33.50 2.65 -11.40
N VAL A 82 32.80 3.25 -10.42
CA VAL A 82 33.11 4.59 -9.90
C VAL A 82 33.41 4.60 -8.40
N GLY A 83 33.28 3.48 -7.70
CA GLY A 83 33.53 3.41 -6.25
C GLY A 83 32.47 4.10 -5.36
N VAL A 84 31.34 4.55 -5.92
CA VAL A 84 30.28 5.28 -5.17
C VAL A 84 29.07 4.37 -4.91
N GLY A 85 27.96 4.46 -5.66
CA GLY A 85 26.68 3.86 -5.27
C GLY A 85 26.71 2.37 -4.93
N ARG A 86 27.16 1.51 -5.86
CA ARG A 86 27.19 0.05 -5.67
C ARG A 86 28.25 -0.40 -4.66
N THR A 87 29.43 0.23 -4.69
CA THR A 87 30.49 -0.03 -3.71
C THR A 87 29.99 0.31 -2.31
N ASN A 88 29.35 1.46 -2.15
CA ASN A 88 28.81 1.91 -0.88
C ASN A 88 27.74 0.97 -0.34
N LEU A 89 26.81 0.55 -1.21
CA LEU A 89 25.80 -0.43 -0.84
C LEU A 89 26.42 -1.76 -0.36
N ALA A 90 27.39 -2.28 -1.11
CA ALA A 90 28.08 -3.51 -0.73
C ALA A 90 28.90 -3.37 0.57
N MET A 91 29.51 -2.19 0.81
CA MET A 91 30.17 -1.87 2.07
C MET A 91 29.20 -1.84 3.24
N ILE A 92 27.99 -1.30 3.07
CA ILE A 92 26.95 -1.32 4.10
C ILE A 92 26.55 -2.76 4.42
N LEU A 93 26.28 -3.60 3.40
CA LEU A 93 25.96 -5.01 3.58
C LEU A 93 27.08 -5.76 4.34
N GLY A 94 28.35 -5.53 3.97
CA GLY A 94 29.50 -6.09 4.66
C GLY A 94 29.61 -5.62 6.11
N THR A 95 29.39 -4.33 6.36
CA THR A 95 29.41 -3.73 7.70
C THR A 95 28.33 -4.34 8.60
N LEU A 96 27.11 -4.50 8.09
CA LEU A 96 26.02 -5.16 8.81
C LEU A 96 26.43 -6.57 9.25
N VAL A 97 26.92 -7.40 8.32
CA VAL A 97 27.40 -8.75 8.63
C VAL A 97 28.51 -8.76 9.67
N LEU A 98 29.48 -7.83 9.56
CA LEU A 98 30.57 -7.73 10.53
C LEU A 98 30.09 -7.27 11.91
N ASN A 99 29.03 -6.46 12.00
CA ASN A 99 28.43 -6.06 13.26
C ASN A 99 27.75 -7.25 13.96
N HIS A 100 27.05 -8.11 13.21
CA HIS A 100 26.50 -9.37 13.73
C HIS A 100 27.56 -10.35 14.28
N LEU A 101 28.81 -10.23 13.84
CA LEU A 101 29.95 -11.01 14.36
C LEU A 101 30.61 -10.41 15.60
N LYS A 102 30.38 -9.12 15.87
CA LYS A 102 30.96 -8.38 16.99
C LYS A 102 29.94 -8.28 18.11
N THR A 103 29.79 -9.35 18.89
CA THR A 103 28.84 -9.44 20.03
C THR A 103 29.14 -8.49 21.21
N THR A 104 30.00 -7.47 21.04
CA THR A 104 30.38 -6.55 22.12
C THR A 104 30.98 -5.27 21.54
N GLN A 105 30.16 -4.28 21.23
CA GLN A 105 30.58 -2.88 21.34
C GLN A 105 29.42 -2.08 21.93
N GLU A 106 29.73 -1.27 22.94
CA GLU A 106 28.88 -0.13 23.31
C GLU A 106 28.62 0.68 22.04
N PRO A 107 27.38 1.18 21.84
CA PRO A 107 27.06 1.99 20.68
C PRO A 107 28.06 3.15 20.61
N PRO A 108 28.77 3.36 19.48
CA PRO A 108 29.61 4.52 19.33
C PRO A 108 28.75 5.77 19.52
N GLN A 109 29.28 6.74 20.27
CA GLN A 109 28.63 8.02 20.47
C GLN A 109 28.47 8.71 19.11
N VAL A 110 27.27 8.59 18.52
CA VAL A 110 26.87 9.39 17.37
C VAL A 110 26.49 10.75 17.92
N GLU A 111 27.11 11.82 17.41
CA GLU A 111 26.63 13.18 17.66
C GLU A 111 25.13 13.23 17.33
N GLU A 112 24.29 13.70 18.26
CA GLU A 112 22.84 13.84 18.07
C GLU A 112 22.58 14.78 16.87
N ALA A 113 22.55 14.22 15.68
CA ALA A 113 22.05 14.89 14.50
C ALA A 113 20.55 15.11 14.69
N GLU A 114 20.08 16.31 14.37
CA GLU A 114 18.68 16.71 14.47
C GLU A 114 17.78 15.63 13.84
N ALA A 115 16.87 15.04 14.65
CA ALA A 115 16.07 13.89 14.25
C ALA A 115 15.16 14.25 13.07
N LYS A 116 15.53 13.80 11.87
CA LYS A 116 14.72 13.98 10.65
C LYS A 116 13.47 13.10 10.75
N PRO A 117 12.30 13.59 10.31
CA PRO A 117 11.07 12.79 10.33
C PRO A 117 11.23 11.55 9.45
N LEU A 118 10.78 10.40 9.94
CA LEU A 118 10.82 9.15 9.20
C LEU A 118 9.75 9.12 8.11
N PHE A 119 10.10 8.48 6.99
CA PHE A 119 9.16 8.17 5.92
C PHE A 119 8.12 7.18 6.44
N GLN A 120 6.83 7.35 6.09
CA GLN A 120 5.75 6.49 6.56
C GLN A 120 5.99 5.00 6.31
N VAL A 121 6.52 4.69 5.13
CA VAL A 121 6.83 3.32 4.72
C VAL A 121 7.88 2.69 5.65
N ILE A 122 8.86 3.48 6.09
CA ILE A 122 9.90 3.05 7.04
C ILE A 122 9.30 2.92 8.44
N GLN A 123 8.51 3.91 8.88
CA GLN A 123 7.85 3.84 10.19
C GLN A 123 6.92 2.61 10.30
N THR A 124 6.18 2.33 9.23
CA THR A 124 5.29 1.15 9.16
C THR A 124 6.10 -0.15 9.15
N LEU A 125 7.24 -0.16 8.45
CA LEU A 125 8.16 -1.30 8.42
C LEU A 125 8.67 -1.61 9.83
N ILE A 126 9.26 -0.63 10.52
CA ILE A 126 9.87 -0.84 11.84
C ILE A 126 8.83 -1.17 12.92
N ASN A 127 7.61 -0.66 12.81
CA ASN A 127 6.52 -1.00 13.74
C ASN A 127 6.05 -2.45 13.60
N ARG A 128 6.21 -3.06 12.40
CA ARG A 128 5.81 -4.45 12.13
C ARG A 128 6.94 -5.46 12.31
N LEU A 129 8.20 -5.03 12.19
CA LEU A 129 9.37 -5.90 12.39
C LEU A 129 9.63 -6.16 13.88
N PRO A 130 10.04 -7.40 14.26
CA PRO A 130 10.60 -7.67 15.58
C PRO A 130 11.83 -6.78 15.82
N GLU A 131 11.88 -6.08 16.95
CA GLU A 131 12.98 -5.16 17.30
C GLU A 131 13.27 -4.12 16.20
N GLY A 132 12.27 -3.75 15.40
CA GLY A 132 12.46 -2.97 14.18
C GLY A 132 13.16 -1.62 14.35
N GLN A 133 12.98 -0.96 15.50
CA GLN A 133 13.69 0.27 15.84
C GLN A 133 15.21 0.04 15.94
N GLN A 134 15.63 -1.01 16.66
CA GLN A 134 17.04 -1.39 16.78
C GLN A 134 17.60 -1.82 15.43
N VAL A 135 16.86 -2.63 14.67
CA VAL A 135 17.27 -3.06 13.31
C VAL A 135 17.56 -1.86 12.41
N MET A 136 16.74 -0.81 12.50
CA MET A 136 16.94 0.43 11.74
C MET A 136 18.15 1.22 12.24
N GLU A 137 18.33 1.36 13.56
CA GLU A 137 19.47 2.07 14.16
C GLU A 137 20.81 1.44 13.78
N GLU A 138 20.88 0.10 13.72
CA GLU A 138 22.07 -0.63 13.25
C GLU A 138 22.36 -0.36 11.76
N VAL A 139 21.32 -0.26 10.93
CA VAL A 139 21.44 0.12 9.52
C VAL A 139 21.90 1.57 9.39
N ASP A 140 21.36 2.47 10.19
CA ASP A 140 21.75 3.88 10.23
C ASP A 140 23.23 4.03 10.59
N GLN A 141 23.68 3.29 11.59
CA GLN A 141 25.07 3.25 11.99
C GLN A 141 25.96 2.69 10.87
N ALA A 142 25.56 1.60 10.20
CA ALA A 142 26.31 1.05 9.08
C ALA A 142 26.39 2.03 7.89
N ILE A 143 25.32 2.77 7.61
CA ILE A 143 25.30 3.84 6.61
C ILE A 143 26.25 4.97 7.00
N ALA A 144 26.24 5.42 8.26
CA ALA A 144 27.13 6.47 8.75
C ALA A 144 28.61 6.06 8.65
N LEU A 145 28.95 4.81 8.98
CA LEU A 145 30.31 4.29 8.81
C LEU A 145 30.77 4.22 7.34
N CYS A 146 29.83 4.20 6.40
CA CYS A 146 30.10 4.13 4.96
C CYS A 146 29.88 5.47 4.24
N SER A 147 29.57 6.57 4.94
CA SER A 147 29.00 7.77 4.32
C SER A 147 29.98 8.70 3.61
N GLU A 148 31.29 8.47 3.69
CA GLU A 148 32.33 9.40 3.19
C GLU A 148 32.13 9.83 1.72
N MET A 149 31.75 8.90 0.85
CA MET A 149 31.54 9.17 -0.58
C MET A 149 30.07 9.41 -0.93
N HIS A 150 29.15 8.78 -0.20
CA HIS A 150 27.72 8.85 -0.46
C HIS A 150 26.92 8.43 0.77
N ASN A 151 26.03 9.29 1.24
CA ASN A 151 25.08 8.95 2.29
C ASN A 151 23.68 8.72 1.68
N ILE A 152 23.20 7.47 1.73
CA ILE A 152 21.91 7.09 1.13
C ILE A 152 20.76 7.84 1.81
N LYS A 153 20.82 8.03 3.14
CA LYS A 153 19.78 8.76 3.89
C LYS A 153 19.77 10.24 3.56
N GLU A 154 20.92 10.89 3.50
CA GLU A 154 20.98 12.31 3.12
C GLU A 154 20.48 12.52 1.70
N ALA A 155 20.89 11.66 0.76
CA ALA A 155 20.43 11.72 -0.62
C ALA A 155 18.89 11.61 -0.73
N MET A 156 18.28 10.74 0.08
CA MET A 156 16.82 10.60 0.16
C MET A 156 16.14 11.91 0.60
N TYR A 157 16.57 12.50 1.72
CA TYR A 157 15.99 13.76 2.23
C TYR A 157 16.29 14.97 1.33
N GLU A 158 17.46 15.03 0.71
CA GLU A 158 17.80 16.11 -0.23
C GLU A 158 16.94 16.07 -1.49
N ASN A 159 16.70 14.88 -2.06
CA ASN A 159 15.84 14.75 -3.23
C ASN A 159 14.40 15.10 -2.89
N LYS A 160 13.90 14.69 -1.71
CA LYS A 160 12.59 15.11 -1.19
C LYS A 160 12.49 16.64 -1.07
N LYS A 161 13.46 17.29 -0.42
CA LYS A 161 13.49 18.75 -0.28
C LYS A 161 13.53 19.47 -1.63
N LYS A 162 14.31 18.96 -2.59
CA LYS A 162 14.37 19.51 -3.96
C LYS A 162 13.04 19.33 -4.68
N LEU A 163 12.39 18.17 -4.53
CA LEU A 163 11.08 17.89 -5.10
C LEU A 163 10.01 18.87 -4.57
N GLU A 164 9.97 19.07 -3.25
CA GLU A 164 9.04 20.00 -2.58
C GLU A 164 9.28 21.47 -2.95
N ALA A 165 10.52 21.84 -3.30
CA ALA A 165 10.87 23.19 -3.70
C ALA A 165 10.49 23.54 -5.16
N ILE A 166 10.09 22.56 -5.98
CA ILE A 166 9.69 22.80 -7.36
C ILE A 166 8.25 23.31 -7.40
N GLY A 167 8.09 24.59 -7.76
CA GLY A 167 6.80 25.20 -8.06
C GLY A 167 6.23 24.71 -9.39
N ASP A 168 6.46 25.46 -10.46
CA ASP A 168 6.02 25.14 -11.81
C ASP A 168 6.91 24.07 -12.45
N ASP A 169 6.29 23.03 -13.01
CA ASP A 169 6.99 21.87 -13.57
C ASP A 169 6.86 21.87 -15.09
N PHE A 170 7.99 22.06 -15.78
CA PHE A 170 8.05 22.07 -17.25
C PHE A 170 8.52 20.70 -17.75
N GLN A 171 7.86 20.17 -18.78
CA GLN A 171 8.30 18.94 -19.45
C GLN A 171 9.52 19.22 -20.32
N ILE A 172 10.63 18.54 -20.04
CA ILE A 172 11.81 18.53 -20.92
C ILE A 172 12.02 17.08 -21.36
N GLN A 173 11.89 16.81 -22.66
CA GLN A 173 12.14 15.47 -23.24
C GLN A 173 11.30 14.32 -22.63
N GLY A 174 10.06 14.59 -22.21
CA GLY A 174 9.12 13.56 -21.76
C GLY A 174 9.25 13.13 -20.29
N SER A 175 10.18 13.70 -19.53
CA SER A 175 10.27 13.58 -18.07
C SER A 175 10.23 14.99 -17.47
N THR A 176 9.48 15.19 -16.40
CA THR A 176 9.52 16.47 -15.70
C THR A 176 10.70 16.54 -14.73
N THR A 177 10.99 17.74 -14.21
CA THR A 177 12.02 17.89 -13.17
C THR A 177 11.55 17.25 -11.87
N LYS A 178 10.23 17.29 -11.59
CA LYS A 178 9.64 16.54 -10.47
C LYS A 178 9.83 15.04 -10.64
N ASP A 179 9.56 14.48 -11.82
CA ASP A 179 9.74 13.04 -12.08
C ASP A 179 11.18 12.59 -11.80
N TYR A 180 12.16 13.39 -12.22
CA TYR A 180 13.58 13.12 -11.97
C TYR A 180 13.90 13.03 -10.48
N PHE A 181 13.50 14.02 -9.67
CA PHE A 181 13.77 14.01 -8.23
C PHE A 181 12.94 12.98 -7.48
N LEU A 182 11.69 12.74 -7.91
CA LEU A 182 10.82 11.70 -7.38
C LEU A 182 11.46 10.32 -7.57
N HIS A 183 11.88 9.98 -8.78
CA HIS A 183 12.56 8.71 -9.05
C HIS A 183 13.81 8.54 -8.20
N ARG A 184 14.64 9.58 -8.04
CA ARG A 184 15.84 9.50 -7.20
C ARG A 184 15.53 9.38 -5.71
N ALA A 185 14.48 10.05 -5.22
CA ALA A 185 14.03 9.92 -3.84
C ALA A 185 13.55 8.48 -3.58
N ILE A 186 12.71 7.93 -4.47
CA ILE A 186 12.20 6.56 -4.39
C ILE A 186 13.35 5.55 -4.45
N GLN A 187 14.31 5.69 -5.36
CA GLN A 187 15.46 4.77 -5.45
C GLN A 187 16.29 4.74 -4.16
N SER A 188 16.53 5.89 -3.51
CA SER A 188 17.24 5.94 -2.23
C SER A 188 16.41 5.36 -1.09
N LEU A 189 15.11 5.65 -1.06
CA LEU A 189 14.17 5.11 -0.07
C LEU A 189 14.04 3.59 -0.19
N GLU A 190 13.98 3.06 -1.42
CA GLU A 190 13.91 1.65 -1.72
C GLU A 190 15.16 0.91 -1.23
N ARG A 191 16.35 1.47 -1.50
CA ARG A 191 17.61 0.91 -0.98
C ARG A 191 17.63 0.87 0.54
N TYR A 192 17.22 1.96 1.18
CA TYR A 192 17.16 2.03 2.63
C TYR A 192 16.16 1.03 3.22
N PHE A 193 14.99 0.90 2.61
CA PHE A 193 13.99 -0.12 2.96
C PHE A 193 14.56 -1.54 2.90
N TYR A 194 15.21 -1.92 1.79
CA TYR A 194 15.80 -3.25 1.66
C TYR A 194 16.98 -3.49 2.61
N LEU A 195 17.74 -2.46 2.97
CA LEU A 195 18.80 -2.59 3.98
C LEU A 195 18.23 -2.93 5.36
N ILE A 196 17.11 -2.32 5.76
CA ILE A 196 16.39 -2.66 7.00
C ILE A 196 15.84 -4.08 6.94
N VAL A 197 15.16 -4.44 5.83
CA VAL A 197 14.63 -5.79 5.62
C VAL A 197 15.73 -6.85 5.64
N PHE A 198 16.88 -6.57 5.01
CA PHE A 198 18.03 -7.47 5.03
C PHE A 198 18.64 -7.58 6.43
N ASN A 199 18.74 -6.50 7.19
CA ASN A 199 19.25 -6.58 8.56
C ASN A 199 18.29 -7.37 9.48
N ALA A 200 16.97 -7.23 9.30
CA ALA A 200 15.99 -8.07 9.99
C ALA A 200 16.18 -9.56 9.65
N TYR A 201 16.41 -9.87 8.37
CA TYR A 201 16.79 -11.23 7.93
C TYR A 201 18.07 -11.72 8.60
N LEU A 202 19.10 -10.87 8.77
CA LEU A 202 20.34 -11.25 9.46
C LEU A 202 20.06 -11.59 10.94
N HIS A 203 19.29 -10.78 11.66
CA HIS A 203 18.92 -11.07 13.06
C HIS A 203 18.31 -12.47 13.23
N GLU A 204 17.46 -12.89 12.30
CA GLU A 204 16.84 -14.22 12.34
C GLU A 204 17.77 -15.33 11.84
N GLN A 205 18.35 -15.16 10.65
CA GLN A 205 18.95 -16.26 9.89
C GLN A 205 20.45 -16.42 10.15
N TYR A 206 21.14 -15.40 10.69
CA TYR A 206 22.58 -15.48 10.93
C TYR A 206 22.94 -16.56 11.96
N SER A 207 22.18 -16.64 13.06
CA SER A 207 22.30 -17.68 14.10
C SER A 207 22.00 -19.09 13.59
N LEU A 208 21.14 -19.19 12.58
CA LEU A 208 20.71 -20.42 11.93
C LEU A 208 21.61 -20.83 10.75
N ALA A 209 22.76 -20.16 10.59
CA ALA A 209 23.67 -20.38 9.47
C ALA A 209 22.97 -20.26 8.10
N PHE A 210 22.01 -19.34 8.00
CA PHE A 210 21.23 -19.05 6.80
C PHE A 210 20.48 -20.29 6.27
N ALA A 211 19.73 -20.98 7.13
CA ALA A 211 18.93 -22.14 6.75
C ALA A 211 17.91 -21.84 5.64
N SER A 212 17.31 -20.64 5.67
CA SER A 212 16.60 -20.06 4.53
C SER A 212 17.52 -19.07 3.80
N ASN A 213 17.37 -18.92 2.48
CA ASN A 213 17.95 -17.77 1.78
C ASN A 213 17.04 -16.53 1.94
N PHE A 214 17.49 -15.38 1.44
CA PHE A 214 16.78 -14.11 1.61
C PHE A 214 15.47 -14.11 0.84
N SER A 215 15.46 -14.57 -0.41
CA SER A 215 14.23 -14.63 -1.23
C SER A 215 13.13 -15.49 -0.60
N GLN A 216 13.48 -16.69 -0.10
CA GLN A 216 12.55 -17.57 0.59
C GLN A 216 12.02 -16.96 1.89
N TRP A 217 12.89 -16.30 2.65
CA TRP A 217 12.49 -15.63 3.89
C TRP A 217 11.55 -14.46 3.60
N LEU A 218 11.86 -13.64 2.59
CA LEU A 218 11.00 -12.52 2.19
C LEU A 218 9.65 -12.99 1.64
N CYS A 219 9.63 -14.10 0.88
CA CYS A 219 8.39 -14.77 0.44
C CYS A 219 7.50 -15.20 1.61
N ALA A 220 8.09 -15.59 2.75
CA ALA A 220 7.34 -15.92 3.96
C ALA A 220 6.78 -14.68 4.70
N HIS A 221 7.19 -13.47 4.28
CA HIS A 221 6.74 -12.19 4.83
C HIS A 221 6.02 -11.34 3.76
N PRO A 222 4.88 -11.82 3.20
CA PRO A 222 4.21 -11.19 2.06
C PRO A 222 3.74 -9.75 2.30
N TRP A 223 3.56 -9.36 3.56
CA TRP A 223 3.21 -8.00 3.94
C TRP A 223 4.31 -6.98 3.57
N VAL A 224 5.58 -7.39 3.47
CA VAL A 224 6.70 -6.53 3.09
C VAL A 224 6.56 -6.09 1.63
N TYR A 225 6.17 -6.99 0.72
CA TYR A 225 5.90 -6.64 -0.68
C TYR A 225 4.75 -5.65 -0.82
N ARG A 226 3.68 -5.83 -0.03
CA ARG A 226 2.55 -4.90 -0.04
C ARG A 226 2.96 -3.52 0.46
N LEU A 227 3.83 -3.45 1.46
CA LEU A 227 4.35 -2.19 1.97
C LEU A 227 5.27 -1.49 0.94
N LEU A 228 6.14 -2.26 0.26
CA LEU A 228 7.00 -1.77 -0.81
C LEU A 228 6.20 -1.22 -1.99
N ALA A 229 5.10 -1.88 -2.36
CA ALA A 229 4.19 -1.40 -3.42
C ALA A 229 3.50 -0.08 -3.09
N CYS A 230 3.56 0.38 -1.83
CA CYS A 230 3.02 1.65 -1.37
C CYS A 230 4.11 2.73 -1.14
N MET A 231 5.33 2.53 -1.61
CA MET A 231 6.47 3.42 -1.37
C MET A 231 6.33 4.79 -2.05
N ASP A 232 5.56 4.86 -3.14
CA ASP A 232 5.23 6.08 -3.88
C ASP A 232 4.00 6.81 -3.33
N LEU A 233 3.25 6.19 -2.41
CA LEU A 233 2.11 6.80 -1.75
C LEU A 233 2.62 7.81 -0.74
N SER A 234 2.80 9.05 -1.24
CA SER A 234 3.19 10.28 -0.56
C SER A 234 3.12 10.17 0.97
N GLU A 235 4.30 10.24 1.58
CA GLU A 235 4.50 10.15 3.01
C GLU A 235 3.53 11.07 3.77
N LEU A 236 2.64 10.46 4.56
CA LEU A 236 1.97 11.04 5.71
C LEU A 236 1.49 12.49 5.54
N SER A 237 0.20 12.65 5.30
CA SER A 237 -0.49 13.86 5.80
C SER A 237 0.00 15.14 5.14
N ALA A 238 -0.09 15.24 3.81
CA ALA A 238 0.15 16.51 3.16
C ALA A 238 -0.68 17.58 3.88
N PRO A 239 -0.04 18.68 4.32
CA PRO A 239 -0.65 19.55 5.29
C PRO A 239 -1.94 20.12 4.73
N PRO A 240 -2.96 20.33 5.58
CA PRO A 240 -4.27 20.77 5.13
C PRO A 240 -4.22 22.11 4.39
N ASP A 241 -3.19 22.92 4.67
CA ASP A 241 -2.93 24.20 4.03
C ASP A 241 -2.53 24.09 2.55
N LEU A 242 -2.21 22.89 2.02
CA LEU A 242 -1.99 22.71 0.58
C LEU A 242 -3.24 23.02 -0.24
N VAL A 243 -4.42 22.72 0.31
CA VAL A 243 -5.69 23.08 -0.33
C VAL A 243 -5.84 24.60 -0.34
N THR A 244 -5.53 25.26 0.78
CA THR A 244 -5.69 26.71 0.88
C THR A 244 -4.60 27.45 0.11
N LYS A 245 -3.40 26.90 -0.04
CA LYS A 245 -2.31 27.43 -0.87
C LYS A 245 -2.50 27.18 -2.37
N GLY A 246 -3.53 26.41 -2.77
CA GLY A 246 -3.80 26.08 -4.17
C GLY A 246 -2.87 25.01 -4.77
N ALA A 247 -2.07 24.34 -3.94
CA ALA A 247 -1.26 23.20 -4.36
C ALA A 247 -2.12 21.94 -4.57
N ARG A 248 -3.23 21.84 -3.85
CA ARG A 248 -4.27 20.82 -4.05
C ARG A 248 -5.62 21.47 -4.31
N VAL A 249 -6.47 20.76 -5.05
CA VAL A 249 -7.82 21.20 -5.39
C VAL A 249 -8.85 20.30 -4.71
N LEU A 250 -9.96 20.88 -4.24
CA LEU A 250 -11.10 20.11 -3.75
C LEU A 250 -11.99 19.72 -4.93
N VAL A 251 -12.26 18.43 -5.08
CA VAL A 251 -13.08 17.89 -6.18
C VAL A 251 -14.37 17.33 -5.60
N ALA A 252 -15.51 17.78 -6.14
CA ALA A 252 -16.81 17.28 -5.72
C ALA A 252 -17.04 15.85 -6.21
N HIS A 253 -17.71 15.02 -5.39
CA HIS A 253 -17.97 13.61 -5.75
C HIS A 253 -18.82 13.42 -7.01
N GLU A 254 -19.69 14.39 -7.31
CA GLU A 254 -20.54 14.42 -8.51
C GLU A 254 -19.70 14.32 -9.80
N TYR A 255 -18.40 14.68 -9.73
CA TYR A 255 -17.44 14.58 -10.82
C TYR A 255 -17.10 13.14 -11.25
N LEU A 256 -17.01 12.18 -10.31
CA LEU A 256 -16.47 10.82 -10.55
C LEU A 256 -17.42 9.68 -10.20
N SER A 257 -18.60 9.99 -9.65
CA SER A 257 -19.54 9.01 -9.12
C SER A 257 -20.85 9.04 -9.89
N PRO A 258 -20.90 8.54 -11.14
CA PRO A 258 -22.16 8.49 -11.87
C PRO A 258 -23.17 7.63 -11.12
N ASP A 259 -24.40 8.13 -11.04
CA ASP A 259 -25.53 7.41 -10.46
C ASP A 259 -26.09 6.40 -11.45
N ILE A 260 -25.44 5.24 -11.46
CA ILE A 260 -25.76 4.13 -12.36
C ILE A 260 -27.15 3.56 -12.04
N LEU A 261 -27.52 3.51 -10.76
CA LEU A 261 -28.80 2.95 -10.33
C LEU A 261 -29.93 3.98 -10.27
N SER A 262 -29.66 5.24 -10.64
CA SER A 262 -30.64 6.33 -10.65
C SER A 262 -31.34 6.54 -9.30
N THR A 263 -30.66 6.26 -8.19
CA THR A 263 -31.21 6.31 -6.83
C THR A 263 -31.16 7.69 -6.19
N VAL A 264 -30.46 8.67 -6.78
CA VAL A 264 -30.36 10.03 -6.21
C VAL A 264 -31.75 10.66 -6.03
N LYS A 265 -32.71 10.40 -6.92
CA LYS A 265 -34.05 10.99 -6.80
C LYS A 265 -34.85 10.45 -5.61
N GLU A 266 -34.68 9.17 -5.29
CA GLU A 266 -35.43 8.50 -4.21
C GLU A 266 -34.70 8.61 -2.87
N MET A 267 -33.39 8.36 -2.88
CA MET A 267 -32.57 8.18 -1.69
C MET A 267 -31.60 9.34 -1.44
N LYS A 268 -31.57 10.35 -2.33
CA LYS A 268 -30.63 11.50 -2.29
C LYS A 268 -29.15 11.11 -2.39
N VAL A 269 -28.86 9.86 -2.74
CA VAL A 269 -27.50 9.31 -2.87
C VAL A 269 -27.45 8.36 -4.06
N ALA A 270 -26.30 8.34 -4.73
CA ALA A 270 -26.08 7.51 -5.90
C ALA A 270 -25.83 6.05 -5.53
N ASN A 271 -26.20 5.16 -6.44
CA ASN A 271 -25.90 3.73 -6.37
C ASN A 271 -26.41 3.02 -5.10
N PHE A 272 -27.48 3.52 -4.47
CA PHE A 272 -28.12 2.89 -3.32
C PHE A 272 -28.80 1.58 -3.70
N ARG A 273 -28.52 0.51 -2.96
CA ARG A 273 -29.08 -0.82 -3.19
C ARG A 273 -29.06 -1.67 -1.92
N ARG A 274 -29.79 -2.77 -1.96
CA ARG A 274 -29.89 -3.78 -0.91
C ARG A 274 -29.71 -5.17 -1.50
N VAL A 275 -28.97 -6.05 -0.85
CA VAL A 275 -28.90 -7.48 -1.23
C VAL A 275 -30.29 -8.12 -1.02
N PRO A 276 -30.83 -8.89 -2.00
CA PRO A 276 -32.17 -9.46 -1.91
C PRO A 276 -32.35 -10.28 -0.63
N LYS A 277 -33.45 -10.05 0.09
CA LYS A 277 -33.81 -10.74 1.34
C LYS A 277 -32.79 -10.65 2.49
N MET A 278 -31.74 -9.84 2.37
CA MET A 278 -30.70 -9.68 3.40
C MET A 278 -30.67 -8.26 3.94
N PRO A 279 -30.24 -8.04 5.19
CA PRO A 279 -30.14 -6.70 5.76
C PRO A 279 -28.82 -6.00 5.37
N VAL A 280 -28.33 -6.22 4.15
CA VAL A 280 -27.05 -5.70 3.64
C VAL A 280 -27.31 -4.67 2.55
N TYR A 281 -26.75 -3.47 2.71
CA TYR A 281 -26.98 -2.30 1.87
C TYR A 281 -25.66 -1.70 1.39
N GLY A 282 -25.68 -1.04 0.23
CA GLY A 282 -24.51 -0.32 -0.26
C GLY A 282 -24.85 0.86 -1.14
N MET A 283 -23.97 1.86 -1.16
CA MET A 283 -24.14 3.12 -1.90
C MET A 283 -22.84 3.92 -2.07
N SER A 284 -22.90 5.04 -2.79
CA SER A 284 -21.84 6.05 -2.82
C SER A 284 -21.76 6.86 -1.52
N GLN A 285 -20.74 7.68 -1.37
CA GLN A 285 -20.61 8.58 -0.22
C GLN A 285 -21.82 9.54 -0.18
N PRO A 286 -22.61 9.54 0.92
CA PRO A 286 -23.74 10.44 1.06
C PRO A 286 -23.32 11.79 1.64
N THR A 287 -24.17 12.79 1.43
CA THR A 287 -24.23 14.03 2.23
C THR A 287 -24.96 13.79 3.56
N SER A 288 -24.92 14.75 4.46
CA SER A 288 -25.67 14.74 5.72
C SER A 288 -27.17 14.59 5.48
N GLU A 289 -27.72 15.28 4.48
CA GLU A 289 -29.14 15.15 4.11
C GLU A 289 -29.48 13.73 3.62
N ALA A 290 -28.63 13.17 2.75
CA ALA A 290 -28.84 11.83 2.23
C ALA A 290 -28.67 10.75 3.31
N THR A 291 -27.75 10.96 4.26
CA THR A 291 -27.59 10.10 5.45
C THR A 291 -28.89 10.02 6.23
N GLY A 292 -29.56 11.15 6.47
CA GLY A 292 -30.86 11.19 7.13
C GLY A 292 -31.96 10.46 6.34
N ALA A 293 -31.99 10.62 5.01
CA ALA A 293 -32.95 9.91 4.15
C ALA A 293 -32.76 8.39 4.21
N VAL A 294 -31.52 7.91 4.16
CA VAL A 294 -31.18 6.48 4.28
C VAL A 294 -31.54 5.93 5.66
N LEU A 295 -31.23 6.65 6.74
CA LEU A 295 -31.60 6.22 8.10
C LEU A 295 -33.12 6.11 8.24
N THR A 296 -33.86 7.11 7.76
CA THR A 296 -35.34 7.09 7.76
C THR A 296 -35.89 5.89 6.99
N HIS A 297 -35.27 5.55 5.86
CA HIS A 297 -35.64 4.38 5.07
C HIS A 297 -35.39 3.07 5.83
N LEU A 298 -34.27 2.94 6.55
CA LEU A 298 -33.92 1.72 7.28
C LEU A 298 -34.77 1.53 8.54
N THR A 299 -35.17 2.61 9.20
CA THR A 299 -35.97 2.57 10.43
C THR A 299 -37.47 2.64 10.19
N ASP A 300 -37.92 2.61 8.94
CA ASP A 300 -39.33 2.69 8.58
C ASP A 300 -40.16 1.50 9.11
N GLU A 301 -41.49 1.62 9.03
CA GLU A 301 -42.40 0.58 9.49
C GLU A 301 -42.29 -0.74 8.72
N LYS A 302 -41.64 -0.77 7.55
CA LYS A 302 -41.49 -1.98 6.74
C LYS A 302 -40.25 -2.78 7.15
N ARG A 303 -39.15 -2.09 7.45
CA ARG A 303 -37.83 -2.68 7.71
C ARG A 303 -37.52 -2.78 9.20
N LYS A 304 -37.92 -1.76 9.97
CA LYS A 304 -37.87 -1.73 11.44
C LYS A 304 -36.50 -2.07 12.04
N TYR A 305 -35.41 -1.66 11.41
CA TYR A 305 -34.08 -1.89 11.99
C TYR A 305 -33.89 -0.96 13.19
N SER A 306 -33.64 -1.52 14.37
CA SER A 306 -33.25 -0.79 15.58
C SER A 306 -31.77 -0.48 15.62
N HIS A 307 -30.95 -1.37 15.06
CA HIS A 307 -29.50 -1.26 15.03
C HIS A 307 -28.98 -1.24 13.59
N VAL A 308 -28.09 -0.31 13.30
CA VAL A 308 -27.50 -0.10 11.98
C VAL A 308 -26.00 0.04 12.14
N LEU A 309 -25.24 -0.92 11.63
CA LEU A 309 -23.80 -0.78 11.43
C LEU A 309 -23.56 -0.12 10.08
N TRP A 310 -22.92 1.05 10.12
CA TRP A 310 -22.54 1.82 8.96
C TRP A 310 -21.02 1.86 8.82
N VAL A 311 -20.51 1.33 7.72
CA VAL A 311 -19.07 1.24 7.45
C VAL A 311 -18.70 2.09 6.23
N ASN A 312 -17.84 3.09 6.46
CA ASN A 312 -17.20 3.85 5.40
C ASN A 312 -15.85 3.22 5.04
N LEU A 313 -15.69 2.88 3.76
CA LEU A 313 -14.58 2.09 3.22
C LEU A 313 -13.46 2.94 2.61
N GLN A 314 -13.50 4.26 2.77
CA GLN A 314 -12.57 5.18 2.11
C GLN A 314 -11.25 5.33 2.86
N GLU A 315 -10.14 5.24 2.12
CA GLU A 315 -8.79 5.53 2.59
C GLU A 315 -8.37 6.98 2.28
N GLU A 316 -9.20 7.73 1.58
CA GLU A 316 -9.03 9.14 1.23
C GLU A 316 -9.72 10.09 2.24
N LEU A 317 -9.28 11.35 2.31
CA LEU A 317 -9.94 12.37 3.12
C LEU A 317 -11.26 12.81 2.47
N VAL A 318 -12.35 12.86 3.23
CA VAL A 318 -13.68 13.26 2.77
C VAL A 318 -14.25 14.36 3.65
N LEU A 319 -14.75 15.44 3.03
CA LEU A 319 -15.40 16.55 3.73
C LEU A 319 -16.73 16.90 3.09
N GLU A 320 -17.71 17.28 3.91
CA GLU A 320 -18.93 17.92 3.44
C GLU A 320 -18.79 19.45 3.57
N GLY A 321 -18.77 20.17 2.45
CA GLY A 321 -18.68 21.63 2.43
C GLY A 321 -19.90 22.25 1.77
N ASN A 322 -20.61 23.15 2.46
CA ASN A 322 -21.86 23.77 1.96
C ASN A 322 -22.89 22.75 1.42
N GLY A 323 -23.00 21.56 2.06
CA GLY A 323 -23.93 20.50 1.67
C GLY A 323 -23.48 19.61 0.50
N GLN A 324 -22.24 19.72 0.03
CA GLN A 324 -21.67 18.85 -1.01
C GLN A 324 -20.43 18.12 -0.51
N ILE A 325 -20.17 16.93 -1.03
CA ILE A 325 -19.02 16.11 -0.66
C ILE A 325 -17.81 16.46 -1.54
N PHE A 326 -16.67 16.73 -0.90
CA PHE A 326 -15.39 17.06 -1.51
C PHE A 326 -14.28 16.12 -1.05
N THR A 327 -13.37 15.82 -1.98
CA THR A 327 -12.11 15.12 -1.69
C THR A 327 -10.94 15.91 -2.27
N PRO A 328 -9.79 16.02 -1.56
CA PRO A 328 -8.59 16.62 -2.13
C PRO A 328 -8.01 15.80 -3.29
N ARG A 329 -7.48 16.50 -4.29
CA ARG A 329 -6.81 15.94 -5.48
C ARG A 329 -5.56 16.72 -5.86
N GLU A 330 -4.65 16.02 -6.54
CA GLU A 330 -3.54 16.66 -7.23
C GLU A 330 -4.06 17.30 -8.54
N PRO A 331 -3.78 18.59 -8.81
CA PRO A 331 -4.29 19.27 -10.00
C PRO A 331 -3.90 18.61 -11.33
N SER A 332 -2.76 17.92 -11.37
CA SER A 332 -2.26 17.18 -12.54
C SER A 332 -2.99 15.85 -12.79
N CYS A 333 -3.66 15.28 -11.77
CA CYS A 333 -4.30 13.97 -11.85
C CYS A 333 -5.62 13.92 -11.05
N MET A 334 -6.60 14.74 -11.44
CA MET A 334 -7.87 14.85 -10.71
C MET A 334 -8.69 13.54 -10.65
N GLY A 335 -8.47 12.62 -11.59
CA GLY A 335 -9.18 11.33 -11.66
C GLY A 335 -8.71 10.31 -10.63
N GLN A 336 -7.53 10.48 -10.02
CA GLN A 336 -6.94 9.53 -9.08
C GLN A 336 -7.14 9.99 -7.63
N HIS A 337 -7.53 9.06 -6.76
CA HIS A 337 -7.60 9.32 -5.33
C HIS A 337 -6.21 9.54 -4.73
N ILE A 338 -6.10 10.45 -3.75
CA ILE A 338 -4.92 10.54 -2.89
C ILE A 338 -5.18 9.62 -1.69
N PRO A 339 -4.59 8.42 -1.64
CA PRO A 339 -4.77 7.53 -0.50
C PRO A 339 -4.03 8.10 0.71
N VAL A 340 -4.59 7.89 1.90
CA VAL A 340 -3.92 8.16 3.17
C VAL A 340 -3.43 6.83 3.71
N PRO A 341 -2.10 6.56 3.70
CA PRO A 341 -1.55 5.33 4.23
C PRO A 341 -1.63 5.34 5.76
N ALA A 342 -2.81 5.04 6.32
CA ALA A 342 -3.05 5.03 7.76
C ALA A 342 -3.10 3.59 8.28
N THR A 343 -2.35 3.31 9.35
CA THR A 343 -2.44 2.03 10.08
C THR A 343 -3.62 1.98 11.05
N ASP A 344 -4.09 3.16 11.48
CA ASP A 344 -5.25 3.34 12.37
C ASP A 344 -6.22 4.33 11.71
N PRO A 345 -7.50 3.96 11.50
CA PRO A 345 -8.51 4.85 10.94
C PRO A 345 -8.64 6.20 11.66
N THR A 346 -8.28 6.30 12.96
CA THR A 346 -8.32 7.59 13.68
C THR A 346 -7.34 8.62 13.11
N GLN A 347 -6.28 8.19 12.41
CA GLN A 347 -5.36 9.09 11.72
C GLN A 347 -6.06 9.80 10.55
N ILE A 348 -6.86 9.07 9.77
CA ILE A 348 -7.65 9.66 8.67
C ILE A 348 -8.64 10.67 9.25
N GLU A 349 -9.36 10.30 10.31
CA GLU A 349 -10.34 11.20 10.95
C GLU A 349 -9.70 12.48 11.48
N LYS A 350 -8.52 12.39 12.12
CA LYS A 350 -7.76 13.57 12.58
C LYS A 350 -7.36 14.49 11.44
N LEU A 351 -6.95 13.92 10.30
CA LEU A 351 -6.60 14.70 9.11
C LEU A 351 -7.82 15.33 8.45
N GLU A 352 -8.97 14.65 8.44
CA GLU A 352 -10.25 15.23 8.02
C GLU A 352 -10.61 16.42 8.91
N THR A 353 -10.49 16.30 10.24
CA THR A 353 -10.72 17.41 11.18
C THR A 353 -9.79 18.59 10.89
N ALA A 354 -8.47 18.33 10.78
CA ALA A 354 -7.50 19.39 10.51
C ALA A 354 -7.76 20.10 9.17
N LEU A 355 -8.16 19.35 8.13
CA LEU A 355 -8.51 19.91 6.83
C LEU A 355 -9.81 20.72 6.89
N GLY A 356 -10.84 20.22 7.58
CA GLY A 356 -12.09 20.94 7.77
C GLY A 356 -11.88 22.26 8.50
N GLU A 357 -11.09 22.25 9.58
CA GLU A 357 -10.72 23.45 10.33
C GLU A 357 -9.93 24.44 9.48
N GLU A 358 -8.96 23.98 8.68
CA GLU A 358 -8.18 24.83 7.78
C GLU A 358 -9.06 25.51 6.73
N VAL A 359 -9.95 24.74 6.07
CA VAL A 359 -10.88 25.27 5.07
C VAL A 359 -11.81 26.32 5.69
N GLN A 360 -12.33 26.06 6.89
CA GLN A 360 -13.16 27.04 7.60
C GLN A 360 -12.36 28.27 8.05
N ARG A 361 -11.16 28.08 8.59
CA ARG A 361 -10.32 29.17 9.12
C ARG A 361 -9.85 30.11 8.02
N ALA A 362 -9.58 29.58 6.83
CA ALA A 362 -9.06 30.36 5.72
C ALA A 362 -10.03 31.45 5.23
N GLN A 363 -11.35 31.30 5.44
CA GLN A 363 -12.40 32.28 5.09
C GLN A 363 -12.17 32.95 3.72
N LYS A 364 -11.76 32.15 2.73
CA LYS A 364 -11.38 32.63 1.40
C LYS A 364 -12.05 31.84 0.30
N TRP A 365 -12.05 32.41 -0.88
CA TRP A 365 -12.46 31.73 -2.10
C TRP A 365 -11.40 30.70 -2.47
N LEU A 366 -11.77 29.43 -2.47
CA LEU A 366 -10.93 28.31 -2.88
C LEU A 366 -11.35 27.84 -4.26
N GLU A 367 -10.37 27.47 -5.09
CA GLU A 367 -10.66 26.76 -6.34
C GLU A 367 -11.17 25.36 -6.01
N VAL A 368 -12.30 24.99 -6.60
CA VAL A 368 -12.91 23.67 -6.52
C VAL A 368 -13.25 23.19 -7.92
N THR A 369 -13.32 21.88 -8.12
CA THR A 369 -13.77 21.28 -9.38
C THR A 369 -15.14 20.64 -9.21
N LEU A 370 -16.11 21.11 -9.99
CA LEU A 370 -17.47 20.54 -10.07
C LEU A 370 -17.72 20.08 -11.50
N GLU A 371 -18.16 18.84 -11.73
CA GLU A 371 -18.69 18.38 -13.03
C GLU A 371 -17.84 18.76 -14.29
N GLN A 372 -16.50 18.87 -14.17
CA GLN A 372 -15.50 19.29 -15.19
C GLN A 372 -15.19 20.78 -15.29
N GLU A 373 -15.83 21.62 -14.49
CA GLU A 373 -15.56 23.05 -14.43
C GLU A 373 -14.82 23.45 -13.15
N LYS A 374 -13.89 24.40 -13.30
CA LYS A 374 -13.25 25.08 -12.17
C LYS A 374 -14.17 26.18 -11.67
N GLN A 375 -14.43 26.19 -10.37
CA GLN A 375 -15.25 27.19 -9.72
C GLN A 375 -14.55 27.71 -8.46
N MET A 376 -14.80 28.97 -8.12
CA MET A 376 -14.36 29.54 -6.85
C MET A 376 -15.48 29.38 -5.83
N LYS A 377 -15.20 28.76 -4.69
CA LYS A 377 -16.19 28.53 -3.63
C LYS A 377 -15.67 29.01 -2.28
N MET A 378 -16.53 29.73 -1.57
CA MET A 378 -16.30 30.09 -0.17
C MET A 378 -17.11 29.15 0.72
N PHE A 379 -16.43 28.43 1.61
CA PHE A 379 -17.05 27.46 2.49
C PHE A 379 -17.59 28.15 3.74
N LYS A 380 -18.92 28.18 3.88
CA LYS A 380 -19.63 28.70 5.05
C LYS A 380 -19.81 27.63 6.12
N SER A 381 -19.94 26.38 5.70
CA SER A 381 -19.94 25.21 6.56
C SER A 381 -18.98 24.17 6.00
N CYS A 382 -18.31 23.44 6.91
CA CYS A 382 -17.52 22.27 6.57
C CYS A 382 -17.68 21.24 7.70
N LEU A 383 -18.09 20.02 7.39
CA LEU A 383 -18.24 18.94 8.34
C LEU A 383 -17.42 17.75 7.88
N THR A 384 -16.78 17.08 8.83
CA THR A 384 -16.20 15.76 8.61
C THR A 384 -17.30 14.71 8.56
N VAL A 385 -17.03 13.56 7.93
CA VAL A 385 -17.98 12.43 7.92
C VAL A 385 -18.27 11.99 9.36
N GLN A 386 -17.26 11.95 10.22
CA GLN A 386 -17.43 11.57 11.63
C GLN A 386 -18.40 12.52 12.38
N GLU A 387 -18.32 13.83 12.14
CA GLU A 387 -19.22 14.81 12.74
C GLU A 387 -20.66 14.63 12.27
N VAL A 388 -20.88 14.32 10.98
CA VAL A 388 -22.21 14.02 10.44
C VAL A 388 -22.84 12.82 11.18
N PHE A 389 -22.10 11.72 11.35
CA PHE A 389 -22.62 10.55 12.05
C PHE A 389 -22.85 10.80 13.54
N LYS A 390 -21.97 11.56 14.22
CA LYS A 390 -22.16 11.98 15.62
C LYS A 390 -23.45 12.78 15.82
N GLN A 391 -23.90 13.56 14.83
CA GLN A 391 -25.17 14.27 14.89
C GLN A 391 -26.37 13.30 14.86
N TYR A 392 -26.34 12.30 13.98
CA TYR A 392 -27.42 11.32 13.84
C TYR A 392 -27.47 10.28 14.96
N GLN A 393 -26.35 9.98 15.62
CA GLN A 393 -26.32 9.09 16.78
C GLN A 393 -27.19 9.59 17.95
N ARG A 394 -27.44 10.90 18.03
CA ARG A 394 -28.32 11.49 19.06
C ARG A 394 -29.79 11.13 18.84
N THR A 395 -30.21 10.98 17.59
CA THR A 395 -31.60 10.64 17.22
C THR A 395 -31.77 9.15 16.94
N HIS A 396 -30.67 8.44 16.63
CA HIS A 396 -30.63 7.01 16.33
C HIS A 396 -29.58 6.34 17.24
N PRO A 397 -29.93 5.99 18.49
CA PRO A 397 -28.97 5.43 19.44
C PRO A 397 -28.39 4.08 19.01
N GLY A 398 -29.07 3.31 18.16
CA GLY A 398 -28.56 2.07 17.57
C GLY A 398 -27.70 2.25 16.31
N LEU A 399 -27.29 3.48 15.98
CA LEU A 399 -26.41 3.76 14.84
C LEU A 399 -24.93 3.64 15.23
N PHE A 400 -24.27 2.61 14.70
CA PHE A 400 -22.83 2.39 14.85
C PHE A 400 -22.10 2.81 13.58
N TYR A 401 -21.29 3.85 13.65
CA TYR A 401 -20.42 4.25 12.55
C TYR A 401 -19.00 3.71 12.74
N LYS A 402 -18.43 3.10 11.71
CA LYS A 402 -17.02 2.69 11.66
C LYS A 402 -16.36 3.11 10.34
N ARG A 403 -15.09 3.48 10.43
CA ARG A 403 -14.21 3.72 9.27
C ARG A 403 -13.29 2.50 9.12
N ILE A 404 -13.43 1.75 8.03
CA ILE A 404 -12.58 0.59 7.72
C ILE A 404 -12.02 0.79 6.30
N PRO A 405 -10.90 1.52 6.16
CA PRO A 405 -10.39 1.94 4.86
C PRO A 405 -9.93 0.74 4.03
N LEU A 406 -10.50 0.58 2.83
CA LEU A 406 -10.03 -0.41 1.85
C LEU A 406 -9.26 0.30 0.73
N ALA A 407 -8.16 -0.33 0.31
CA ALA A 407 -7.37 0.15 -0.81
C ALA A 407 -8.20 0.20 -2.10
N ASP A 408 -8.23 1.36 -2.77
CA ASP A 408 -9.03 1.51 -3.98
C ASP A 408 -8.45 0.65 -5.12
N CYS A 409 -9.35 0.02 -5.89
CA CYS A 409 -9.00 -0.90 -6.97
C CYS A 409 -8.10 -2.10 -6.58
N CYS A 410 -7.95 -2.39 -5.28
CA CYS A 410 -7.14 -3.48 -4.74
C CYS A 410 -7.99 -4.51 -3.99
N ALA A 411 -7.41 -5.70 -3.75
CA ALA A 411 -8.00 -6.68 -2.85
C ALA A 411 -7.87 -6.22 -1.38
N PRO A 412 -8.87 -6.48 -0.51
CA PRO A 412 -8.72 -6.26 0.93
C PRO A 412 -7.55 -7.06 1.51
N LYS A 413 -6.89 -6.50 2.52
CA LYS A 413 -5.87 -7.19 3.31
C LYS A 413 -6.52 -8.14 4.30
N GLU A 414 -5.74 -9.06 4.85
CA GLU A 414 -6.22 -10.04 5.83
C GLU A 414 -6.86 -9.34 7.04
N GLU A 415 -6.23 -8.25 7.52
CA GLU A 415 -6.73 -7.47 8.65
C GLU A 415 -8.04 -6.72 8.34
N ASP A 416 -8.33 -6.45 7.06
CA ASP A 416 -9.59 -5.80 6.64
C ASP A 416 -10.78 -6.76 6.80
N PHE A 417 -10.58 -8.04 6.48
CA PHE A 417 -11.59 -9.09 6.69
C PHE A 417 -11.90 -9.24 8.17
N ASP A 418 -10.88 -9.28 9.02
CA ASP A 418 -11.04 -9.42 10.47
C ASP A 418 -11.81 -8.23 11.06
N GLN A 419 -11.49 -6.99 10.66
CA GLN A 419 -12.19 -5.80 11.12
C GLN A 419 -13.66 -5.77 10.71
N LEU A 420 -13.97 -6.13 9.46
CA LEU A 420 -15.35 -6.22 8.97
C LEU A 420 -16.14 -7.29 9.73
N LEU A 421 -15.55 -8.48 9.88
CA LEU A 421 -16.18 -9.61 10.57
C LEU A 421 -16.44 -9.28 12.05
N GLU A 422 -15.46 -8.68 12.74
CA GLU A 422 -15.59 -8.31 14.14
C GLU A 422 -16.65 -7.21 14.34
N ALA A 423 -16.68 -6.21 13.46
CA ALA A 423 -17.70 -5.17 13.49
C ALA A 423 -19.11 -5.77 13.33
N MET A 424 -19.29 -6.67 12.37
CA MET A 424 -20.58 -7.33 12.15
C MET A 424 -20.98 -8.23 13.32
N LYS A 425 -20.06 -9.04 13.84
CA LYS A 425 -20.26 -9.90 15.02
C LYS A 425 -20.74 -9.10 16.23
N SER A 426 -20.01 -8.03 16.55
CA SER A 426 -20.35 -7.13 17.66
C SER A 426 -21.76 -6.59 17.52
N THR A 427 -22.15 -6.10 16.33
CA THR A 427 -23.51 -5.57 16.11
C THR A 427 -24.59 -6.66 16.15
N LEU A 428 -24.35 -7.85 15.59
CA LEU A 428 -25.29 -8.97 15.67
C LEU A 428 -25.50 -9.50 17.09
N ALA A 429 -24.48 -9.39 17.94
CA ALA A 429 -24.58 -9.76 19.34
C ALA A 429 -25.50 -8.82 20.14
N GLU A 430 -25.59 -7.54 19.74
CA GLU A 430 -26.52 -6.58 20.34
C GLU A 430 -27.96 -6.77 19.82
N ASP A 431 -28.12 -6.99 18.51
CA ASP A 431 -29.41 -7.23 17.89
C ASP A 431 -29.31 -8.11 16.64
N SER A 432 -29.98 -9.26 16.69
CA SER A 432 -30.06 -10.21 15.56
C SER A 432 -30.73 -9.63 14.31
N HIS A 433 -31.54 -8.57 14.45
CA HIS A 433 -32.19 -7.87 13.34
C HIS A 433 -31.49 -6.54 13.05
N SER A 434 -30.17 -6.59 12.88
CA SER A 434 -29.34 -5.42 12.53
C SER A 434 -29.18 -5.23 11.03
N ALA A 435 -29.10 -3.98 10.57
CA ALA A 435 -28.74 -3.64 9.19
C ALA A 435 -27.25 -3.29 9.03
N PHE A 436 -26.67 -3.68 7.90
CA PHE A 436 -25.28 -3.41 7.52
C PHE A 436 -25.26 -2.51 6.29
N VAL A 437 -24.66 -1.33 6.41
CA VAL A 437 -24.58 -0.33 5.35
C VAL A 437 -23.12 -0.08 5.01
N PHE A 438 -22.76 -0.22 3.74
CA PHE A 438 -21.40 -0.01 3.26
C PHE A 438 -21.34 1.13 2.25
N ASN A 439 -20.38 2.03 2.37
CA ASN A 439 -20.17 3.07 1.37
C ASN A 439 -18.70 3.30 1.06
N CYS A 440 -18.40 3.64 -0.19
CA CYS A 440 -17.12 4.16 -0.65
C CYS A 440 -17.35 5.42 -1.49
N SER A 441 -16.37 5.88 -2.27
CA SER A 441 -16.51 7.13 -3.02
C SER A 441 -17.69 7.11 -4.00
N ASN A 442 -17.78 6.07 -4.82
CA ASN A 442 -18.79 5.93 -5.88
C ASN A 442 -19.79 4.77 -5.66
N GLY A 443 -19.63 3.98 -4.59
CA GLY A 443 -20.54 2.88 -4.27
C GLY A 443 -20.37 1.61 -5.11
N LYS A 444 -19.22 1.48 -5.81
CA LYS A 444 -18.90 0.37 -6.71
C LYS A 444 -17.92 -0.60 -6.05
N GLY A 445 -16.64 -0.63 -6.46
CA GLY A 445 -15.62 -1.62 -6.09
C GLY A 445 -15.59 -2.00 -4.62
N ARG A 446 -15.10 -1.08 -3.77
CA ARG A 446 -14.98 -1.28 -2.33
C ARG A 446 -16.32 -1.66 -1.68
N THR A 447 -17.39 -0.93 -2.00
CA THR A 447 -18.75 -1.19 -1.48
C THR A 447 -19.25 -2.59 -1.84
N THR A 448 -19.18 -2.99 -3.11
CA THR A 448 -19.61 -4.32 -3.56
C THR A 448 -18.79 -5.40 -2.87
N THR A 449 -17.46 -5.25 -2.78
CA THR A 449 -16.59 -6.20 -2.07
C THR A 449 -17.03 -6.37 -0.60
N ALA A 450 -17.25 -5.28 0.13
CA ALA A 450 -17.71 -5.34 1.51
C ALA A 450 -19.13 -5.93 1.64
N MET A 451 -20.04 -5.64 0.71
CA MET A 451 -21.37 -6.27 0.68
C MET A 451 -21.30 -7.78 0.46
N VAL A 452 -20.39 -8.27 -0.38
CA VAL A 452 -20.17 -9.71 -0.59
C VAL A 452 -19.62 -10.36 0.67
N ILE A 453 -18.63 -9.75 1.32
CA ILE A 453 -18.08 -10.20 2.61
C ILE A 453 -19.19 -10.26 3.66
N ALA A 454 -20.04 -9.24 3.72
CA ALA A 454 -21.17 -9.19 4.64
C ALA A 454 -22.22 -10.26 4.34
N ALA A 455 -22.52 -10.52 3.06
CA ALA A 455 -23.46 -11.56 2.67
C ALA A 455 -22.96 -12.95 3.11
N LEU A 456 -21.70 -13.27 2.81
CA LEU A 456 -21.05 -14.51 3.26
C LEU A 456 -21.08 -14.62 4.78
N THR A 457 -20.74 -13.54 5.49
CA THR A 457 -20.75 -13.50 6.96
C THR A 457 -22.14 -13.81 7.52
N VAL A 458 -23.18 -13.17 6.99
CA VAL A 458 -24.57 -13.41 7.43
C VAL A 458 -25.02 -14.83 7.13
N TRP A 459 -24.64 -15.42 5.98
CA TRP A 459 -24.94 -16.82 5.67
C TRP A 459 -24.19 -17.79 6.57
N HIS A 460 -22.96 -17.49 6.99
CA HIS A 460 -22.27 -18.30 7.98
C HIS A 460 -22.98 -18.31 9.35
N PHE A 461 -23.67 -17.22 9.72
CA PHE A 461 -24.46 -17.17 10.96
C PHE A 461 -25.82 -17.87 10.82
N ASN A 462 -26.50 -17.70 9.68
CA ASN A 462 -27.89 -18.12 9.51
C ASN A 462 -28.07 -19.43 8.71
N GLY A 463 -26.98 -19.98 8.19
CA GLY A 463 -26.98 -21.05 7.21
C GLY A 463 -26.93 -20.53 5.77
N PHE A 464 -26.20 -21.26 4.92
CA PHE A 464 -26.19 -20.97 3.49
C PHE A 464 -27.55 -21.30 2.86
N PRO A 465 -28.04 -20.48 1.93
CA PRO A 465 -29.27 -20.79 1.22
C PRO A 465 -29.10 -22.06 0.36
N GLU A 466 -30.19 -22.81 0.16
CA GLU A 466 -30.23 -23.91 -0.81
C GLU A 466 -30.37 -23.34 -2.23
N PHE A 467 -29.45 -23.67 -3.12
CA PHE A 467 -29.49 -23.22 -4.52
C PHE A 467 -29.62 -24.42 -5.47
N GLY A 468 -30.45 -24.26 -6.50
CA GLY A 468 -30.55 -25.23 -7.59
C GLY A 468 -29.28 -25.23 -8.45
N ASP A 469 -28.96 -26.38 -9.07
CA ASP A 469 -27.86 -26.53 -10.04
C ASP A 469 -28.15 -25.83 -11.39
N ASP A 470 -28.81 -24.67 -11.39
CA ASP A 470 -29.11 -23.94 -12.61
C ASP A 470 -27.82 -23.30 -13.15
N GLU A 471 -27.12 -24.04 -14.01
CA GLU A 471 -26.00 -23.54 -14.79
C GLU A 471 -26.47 -22.37 -15.67
N ILE A 472 -26.01 -21.17 -15.35
CA ILE A 472 -26.16 -19.99 -16.23
C ILE A 472 -25.67 -20.39 -17.64
N VAL A 473 -26.57 -20.24 -18.62
CA VAL A 473 -26.42 -20.72 -20.01
C VAL A 473 -25.08 -20.30 -20.61
N SER A 474 -24.39 -21.28 -21.21
CA SER A 474 -23.04 -21.14 -21.75
C SER A 474 -23.01 -20.37 -23.08
N VAL A 475 -22.43 -19.17 -23.05
CA VAL A 475 -22.05 -18.37 -24.23
C VAL A 475 -20.53 -18.50 -24.51
N PRO A 476 -20.01 -18.10 -25.70
CA PRO A 476 -18.57 -18.01 -25.91
C PRO A 476 -17.90 -17.20 -24.79
N ASP A 477 -16.78 -17.66 -24.25
CA ASP A 477 -16.12 -17.16 -23.01
C ASP A 477 -16.82 -17.49 -21.67
N ALA A 478 -17.77 -18.44 -21.62
CA ALA A 478 -18.49 -18.85 -20.40
C ALA A 478 -17.61 -19.15 -19.18
N LYS A 479 -16.37 -19.63 -19.39
CA LYS A 479 -15.43 -19.87 -18.28
C LYS A 479 -15.10 -18.59 -17.50
N TYR A 480 -15.01 -17.45 -18.18
CA TYR A 480 -14.66 -16.19 -17.54
C TYR A 480 -15.88 -15.55 -16.88
N THR A 481 -17.08 -15.71 -17.46
CA THR A 481 -18.32 -15.28 -16.79
C THR A 481 -18.60 -16.11 -15.54
N LYS A 482 -18.16 -17.38 -15.50
CA LYS A 482 -18.11 -18.23 -14.30
C LYS A 482 -16.92 -17.93 -13.36
N GLY A 483 -16.08 -16.95 -13.67
CA GLY A 483 -14.94 -16.56 -12.82
C GLY A 483 -13.81 -17.60 -12.74
N GLU A 484 -13.73 -18.54 -13.68
CA GLU A 484 -12.76 -19.64 -13.71
C GLU A 484 -11.39 -19.20 -14.28
N PHE A 485 -10.84 -18.13 -13.70
CA PHE A 485 -9.50 -17.65 -14.05
C PHE A 485 -8.44 -18.64 -13.55
N LYS A 486 -7.31 -18.79 -14.28
CA LYS A 486 -6.27 -19.78 -13.96
C LYS A 486 -5.78 -19.68 -12.50
N VAL A 487 -5.54 -18.45 -12.02
CA VAL A 487 -5.10 -18.20 -10.63
C VAL A 487 -6.18 -18.58 -9.61
N VAL A 488 -7.45 -18.28 -9.89
CA VAL A 488 -8.58 -18.66 -9.04
C VAL A 488 -8.73 -20.18 -8.98
N MET A 489 -8.63 -20.86 -10.13
CA MET A 489 -8.73 -22.32 -10.18
C MET A 489 -7.53 -23.03 -9.54
N GLN A 490 -6.35 -22.40 -9.52
CA GLN A 490 -5.21 -22.89 -8.73
C GLN A 490 -5.51 -22.78 -7.23
N LEU A 491 -6.04 -21.64 -6.76
CA LEU A 491 -6.47 -21.47 -5.37
C LEU A 491 -7.54 -22.49 -4.96
N VAL A 492 -8.57 -22.69 -5.79
CA VAL A 492 -9.63 -23.68 -5.57
C VAL A 492 -9.09 -25.10 -5.36
N ARG A 493 -8.01 -25.47 -6.05
CA ARG A 493 -7.37 -26.79 -5.90
C ARG A 493 -6.53 -26.92 -4.64
N LEU A 494 -6.08 -25.80 -4.07
CA LEU A 494 -5.27 -25.75 -2.85
C LEU A 494 -6.15 -25.72 -1.59
N LEU A 495 -7.36 -25.16 -1.68
CA LEU A 495 -8.27 -25.05 -0.55
C LEU A 495 -9.02 -26.37 -0.28
N PRO A 496 -9.20 -26.76 1.00
CA PRO A 496 -10.17 -27.78 1.39
C PRO A 496 -11.55 -27.39 0.88
N ASP A 497 -12.27 -28.32 0.24
CA ASP A 497 -13.59 -28.10 -0.36
C ASP A 497 -13.66 -26.86 -1.28
N GLY A 498 -12.55 -26.51 -1.93
CA GLY A 498 -12.43 -25.23 -2.64
C GLY A 498 -13.46 -24.99 -3.74
N HIS A 499 -14.00 -26.05 -4.36
CA HIS A 499 -15.10 -25.93 -5.32
C HIS A 499 -16.41 -25.47 -4.65
N GLN A 500 -16.69 -25.95 -3.44
CA GLN A 500 -17.81 -25.48 -2.63
C GLN A 500 -17.58 -24.03 -2.20
N MET A 501 -16.40 -23.70 -1.66
CA MET A 501 -16.05 -22.34 -1.25
C MET A 501 -16.20 -21.33 -2.40
N LYS A 502 -15.74 -21.69 -3.60
CA LYS A 502 -15.94 -20.86 -4.81
C LYS A 502 -17.42 -20.69 -5.12
N ARG A 503 -18.21 -21.77 -5.07
CA ARG A 503 -19.66 -21.71 -5.34
C ARG A 503 -20.35 -20.75 -4.38
N GLU A 504 -20.02 -20.82 -3.09
CA GLU A 504 -20.54 -19.92 -2.05
C GLU A 504 -20.20 -18.45 -2.33
N VAL A 505 -18.95 -18.16 -2.74
CA VAL A 505 -18.53 -16.80 -3.13
C VAL A 505 -19.22 -16.32 -4.40
N ASP A 506 -19.34 -17.17 -5.43
CA ASP A 506 -20.06 -16.84 -6.66
C ASP A 506 -21.52 -16.50 -6.38
N MET A 507 -22.19 -17.26 -5.51
CA MET A 507 -23.56 -16.99 -5.09
C MET A 507 -23.70 -15.63 -4.39
N ALA A 508 -22.74 -15.29 -3.52
CA ALA A 508 -22.74 -13.98 -2.85
C ALA A 508 -22.54 -12.84 -3.86
N LEU A 509 -21.64 -13.02 -4.82
CA LEU A 509 -21.44 -12.07 -5.93
C LEU A 509 -22.72 -11.88 -6.74
N ASP A 510 -23.35 -12.98 -7.15
CA ASP A 510 -24.58 -12.97 -7.93
C ASP A 510 -25.73 -12.31 -7.17
N SER A 511 -25.90 -12.62 -5.87
CA SER A 511 -26.94 -12.01 -5.03
C SER A 511 -26.74 -10.50 -4.86
N VAL A 512 -25.50 -10.04 -4.72
CA VAL A 512 -25.19 -8.60 -4.61
C VAL A 512 -25.45 -7.90 -5.95
N SER A 513 -25.20 -8.57 -7.07
CA SER A 513 -25.38 -8.05 -8.43
C SER A 513 -26.81 -8.16 -8.96
N GLU A 514 -27.65 -9.06 -8.45
CA GLU A 514 -29.05 -9.28 -8.90
C GLU A 514 -29.92 -8.01 -8.80
N THR A 515 -29.58 -7.12 -7.86
CA THR A 515 -30.27 -5.81 -7.72
C THR A 515 -29.81 -4.76 -8.71
N MET A 516 -28.77 -5.03 -9.50
CA MET A 516 -28.33 -4.17 -10.56
C MET A 516 -28.84 -4.69 -11.91
N THR A 517 -29.44 -3.83 -12.75
CA THR A 517 -29.86 -4.26 -14.10
C THR A 517 -28.65 -4.82 -14.89
N PRO A 518 -28.86 -5.67 -15.93
CA PRO A 518 -27.84 -6.54 -16.53
C PRO A 518 -26.59 -5.89 -17.18
N MET A 519 -26.35 -4.59 -16.99
CA MET A 519 -25.17 -3.87 -17.48
C MET A 519 -24.28 -3.31 -16.35
N HIS A 520 -24.48 -3.74 -15.10
CA HIS A 520 -23.97 -3.01 -13.94
C HIS A 520 -23.01 -3.83 -13.07
N TYR A 521 -21.87 -3.20 -12.77
CA TYR A 521 -20.78 -3.56 -11.85
C TYR A 521 -20.84 -4.98 -11.22
N HIS A 522 -20.71 -6.03 -12.03
CA HIS A 522 -20.43 -7.39 -11.57
C HIS A 522 -18.91 -7.63 -11.62
N LEU A 523 -18.30 -8.08 -10.52
CA LEU A 523 -16.84 -8.24 -10.41
C LEU A 523 -16.24 -9.10 -11.55
N ARG A 524 -16.83 -10.28 -11.81
CA ARG A 524 -16.45 -11.17 -12.93
C ARG A 524 -16.53 -10.49 -14.31
N GLU A 525 -17.61 -9.74 -14.57
CA GLU A 525 -17.77 -9.02 -15.84
C GLU A 525 -16.74 -7.89 -16.00
N ILE A 526 -16.44 -7.15 -14.93
CA ILE A 526 -15.43 -6.08 -14.95
C ILE A 526 -14.08 -6.64 -15.36
N ILE A 527 -13.68 -7.79 -14.82
CA ILE A 527 -12.40 -8.42 -15.19
C ILE A 527 -12.35 -8.66 -16.71
N ILE A 528 -13.43 -9.17 -17.30
CA ILE A 528 -13.52 -9.45 -18.75
C ILE A 528 -13.56 -8.15 -19.56
N CYS A 529 -14.40 -7.20 -19.16
CA CYS A 529 -14.56 -5.92 -19.86
C CYS A 529 -13.24 -5.14 -19.88
N THR A 530 -12.54 -5.07 -18.74
CA THR A 530 -11.22 -4.43 -18.65
C THR A 530 -10.18 -5.17 -19.49
N TYR A 531 -10.18 -6.51 -19.47
CA TYR A 531 -9.28 -7.31 -20.32
C TYR A 531 -9.50 -7.03 -21.81
N ARG A 532 -10.76 -7.02 -22.27
CA ARG A 532 -11.13 -6.74 -23.67
C ARG A 532 -10.76 -5.32 -24.09
N GLN A 533 -11.08 -4.32 -23.27
CA GLN A 533 -10.70 -2.92 -23.54
C GLN A 533 -9.18 -2.75 -23.73
N ARG A 534 -8.38 -3.47 -22.94
CA ARG A 534 -6.91 -3.44 -23.08
C ARG A 534 -6.44 -4.12 -24.36
N GLN A 535 -7.08 -5.22 -24.76
CA GLN A 535 -6.79 -5.92 -26.01
C GLN A 535 -7.17 -5.07 -27.24
N ASP A 536 -8.31 -4.38 -27.19
CA ASP A 536 -8.74 -3.44 -28.23
C ASP A 536 -7.83 -2.22 -28.31
N TYR A 537 -7.36 -1.70 -27.18
CA TYR A 537 -6.37 -0.62 -27.15
C TYR A 537 -5.03 -1.07 -27.76
N LEU A 538 -4.52 -2.25 -27.38
CA LEU A 538 -3.32 -2.85 -27.96
C LEU A 538 -3.48 -3.14 -29.47
N ALA A 539 -4.64 -3.64 -29.90
CA ALA A 539 -4.95 -3.87 -31.31
C ALA A 539 -5.03 -2.55 -32.09
N THR A 540 -5.60 -1.51 -31.50
CA THR A 540 -5.68 -0.15 -32.09
C THR A 540 -4.29 0.48 -32.21
N VAL A 541 -3.45 0.35 -31.18
CA VAL A 541 -2.06 0.82 -31.19
C VAL A 541 -1.23 0.05 -32.23
N LEU A 542 -1.42 -1.26 -32.36
CA LEU A 542 -0.76 -2.08 -33.38
C LEU A 542 -1.26 -1.79 -34.81
N LEU A 543 -2.55 -1.52 -34.99
CA LEU A 543 -3.13 -1.09 -36.27
C LEU A 543 -2.65 0.31 -36.68
N LEU A 544 -2.46 1.21 -35.72
CA LEU A 544 -1.84 2.51 -35.96
C LEU A 544 -0.36 2.36 -36.29
N ALA A 545 0.39 1.50 -35.58
CA ALA A 545 1.79 1.21 -35.90
C ALA A 545 1.97 0.61 -37.31
N HIS A 546 1.05 -0.24 -37.77
CA HIS A 546 1.05 -0.79 -39.13
C HIS A 546 0.62 0.19 -40.23
N ARG A 547 -0.03 1.31 -39.89
CA ARG A 547 -0.30 2.40 -40.86
C ARG A 547 0.85 3.39 -41.01
N TRP A 548 1.87 3.30 -40.13
CA TRP A 548 3.07 4.13 -40.16
C TRP A 548 4.33 3.38 -40.65
N GLN A 549 4.20 2.11 -41.03
CA GLN A 549 5.14 1.38 -41.89
C GLN A 549 4.60 1.32 -43.32
#